data_AF-A0AAD5QIA5-F1
#
_entry.id   AF-A0AAD5QIA5-F1
#
_cell.length_a   1.000
_cell.length_b   1.000
_cell.length_c   1.000
_cell.angle_alpha   90.00
_cell.angle_beta   90.00
_cell.angle_gamma   90.00
#
_symmetry.space_group_name_H-M   'P 1'
#
loop_
_entity.id
_entity.type
_entity.pdbx_description
1 polymer ?
#
loop_
_entity_poly.entity_id
_entity_poly.type
_entity_poly.pdbx_seq_one_letter_code
_entity_poly.pdbx_strand_id
1 'polypeptide(L)'
;MGMTKDQQEEAKKVFMVAVRNAIPEASEIPPNELKAKIKELHNRICRLETDKYDLEKRHERQQYDLKELNERSRQVARNAGGEKGRDVETGGRHPPKVQVFSKYDRQIDRRNFKERRSMYEHKNAFPCFPGVPPPPAIFVKIIKKYDYEIQEEEEAEEIEDYE
;
A
#
# COMPACT_ATOMS: atom_id res chain seq x y z
N MET A 1 18.09 -8.68 -11.64
CA MET A 1 18.69 -8.69 -10.29
C MET A 1 19.89 -7.77 -10.34
N GLY A 2 19.83 -6.62 -9.66
CA GLY A 2 20.98 -5.72 -9.54
C GLY A 2 21.81 -6.09 -8.32
N MET A 3 23.09 -5.68 -8.32
CA MET A 3 23.91 -5.72 -7.10
C MET A 3 23.16 -5.03 -5.96
N THR A 4 23.26 -5.60 -4.76
CA THR A 4 22.67 -4.98 -3.55
C THR A 4 23.30 -3.61 -3.31
N LYS A 5 22.61 -2.75 -2.55
CA LYS A 5 23.13 -1.43 -2.22
C LYS A 5 24.52 -1.51 -1.59
N ASP A 6 24.70 -2.48 -0.69
CA ASP A 6 25.97 -2.71 0.00
C ASP A 6 27.08 -3.13 -0.97
N GLN A 7 26.78 -4.03 -1.92
CA GLN A 7 27.73 -4.44 -2.96
C GLN A 7 28.15 -3.26 -3.85
N GLN A 8 27.23 -2.34 -4.18
CA GLN A 8 27.57 -1.14 -4.95
C GLN A 8 28.46 -0.18 -4.16
N GLU A 9 28.20 -0.01 -2.86
CA GLU A 9 29.03 0.83 -2.00
C GLU A 9 30.43 0.25 -1.80
N GLU A 10 30.55 -1.07 -1.65
CA GLU A 10 31.83 -1.77 -1.59
C GLU A 10 32.61 -1.64 -2.90
N ALA A 11 31.97 -1.88 -4.05
CA ALA A 11 32.60 -1.71 -5.36
C ALA A 11 33.09 -0.26 -5.56
N LYS A 12 32.31 0.73 -5.13
CA LYS A 12 32.71 2.14 -5.14
C LYS A 12 33.92 2.40 -4.25
N LYS A 13 33.95 1.86 -3.02
CA LYS A 13 35.09 1.99 -2.11
C LYS A 13 36.37 1.39 -2.70
N VAL A 14 36.28 0.17 -3.24
CA VAL A 14 37.40 -0.51 -3.90
C VAL A 14 37.92 0.31 -5.07
N PHE A 15 37.03 0.84 -5.91
CA PHE A 15 37.40 1.70 -7.02
C PHE A 15 38.12 2.98 -6.55
N MET A 16 37.63 3.65 -5.51
CA MET A 16 38.26 4.85 -4.97
C MET A 16 39.66 4.58 -4.41
N VAL A 17 39.86 3.43 -3.76
CA VAL A 17 41.18 2.99 -3.29
C VAL A 17 42.13 2.76 -4.48
N ALA A 18 41.66 2.09 -5.54
CA ALA A 18 42.46 1.88 -6.74
C ALA A 18 42.87 3.20 -7.41
N VAL A 19 41.97 4.20 -7.48
CA VAL A 19 42.28 5.53 -8.01
C VAL A 19 43.35 6.22 -7.17
N ARG A 20 43.25 6.15 -5.84
CA ARG A 20 44.26 6.72 -4.93
C ARG A 20 45.62 6.08 -5.13
N ASN A 21 45.68 4.75 -5.18
CA ASN A 21 46.93 4.01 -5.33
C ASN A 21 47.59 4.21 -6.70
N ALA A 22 46.83 4.61 -7.72
CA ALA A 22 47.37 4.94 -9.04
C ALA A 22 48.09 6.31 -9.08
N ILE A 23 47.96 7.14 -8.04
CA ILE A 23 48.65 8.43 -7.94
C ILE A 23 49.89 8.23 -7.08
N PRO A 24 51.11 8.35 -7.64
CA PRO A 24 52.35 8.17 -6.88
C PRO A 24 52.50 9.27 -5.82
N GLU A 25 53.14 8.94 -4.70
CA GLU A 25 53.47 9.93 -3.68
C GLU A 25 54.53 10.91 -4.20
N ALA A 26 54.48 12.15 -3.72
CA ALA A 26 55.41 13.20 -4.16
C ALA A 26 56.88 12.89 -3.82
N SER A 27 57.13 12.07 -2.79
CA SER A 27 58.45 11.59 -2.36
C SER A 27 59.09 10.60 -3.33
N GLU A 28 58.28 9.87 -4.11
CA GLU A 28 58.74 8.82 -5.03
C GLU A 28 59.07 9.39 -6.42
N ILE A 29 58.65 10.62 -6.71
CA ILE A 29 58.83 11.25 -8.02
C ILE A 29 60.16 12.03 -8.02
N PRO A 30 61.08 11.73 -8.95
CA PRO A 30 62.33 12.47 -9.05
C PRO A 30 62.05 13.95 -9.42
N PRO A 31 62.85 14.90 -8.90
CA PRO A 31 62.57 16.33 -9.01
C PRO A 31 62.52 16.84 -10.46
N ASN A 32 63.23 16.17 -11.37
CA ASN A 32 63.25 16.50 -12.79
C ASN A 32 61.95 16.12 -13.51
N GLU A 33 61.19 15.15 -12.99
CA GLU A 33 59.95 14.64 -13.60
C GLU A 33 58.68 15.23 -12.97
N LEU A 34 58.78 15.87 -11.80
CA LEU A 34 57.65 16.48 -11.10
C LEU A 34 56.80 17.38 -12.00
N LYS A 35 57.44 18.26 -12.80
CA LYS A 35 56.74 19.16 -13.72
C LYS A 35 55.94 18.42 -14.79
N ALA A 36 56.48 17.31 -15.30
CA ALA A 36 55.78 16.49 -16.29
C ALA A 36 54.58 15.80 -15.65
N LYS A 37 54.73 15.26 -14.44
CA LYS A 37 53.64 14.58 -13.73
C LYS A 37 52.51 15.52 -13.34
N ILE A 38 52.82 16.75 -12.91
CA ILE A 38 51.80 17.78 -12.64
C ILE A 38 50.96 18.05 -13.90
N LYS A 39 51.60 18.20 -15.07
CA LYS A 39 50.88 18.42 -16.33
C LYS A 39 50.01 17.23 -16.70
N GLU A 40 50.50 16.00 -16.51
CA GLU A 40 49.72 14.78 -16.76
C GLU A 40 48.47 14.72 -15.88
N LEU A 41 48.62 14.94 -14.57
CA LEU A 41 47.52 14.93 -13.62
C LEU A 41 46.51 16.05 -13.90
N HIS A 42 46.99 17.25 -14.26
CA HIS A 42 46.12 18.36 -14.64
C HIS A 42 45.28 18.01 -15.88
N ASN A 43 45.91 17.48 -16.94
CA ASN A 43 45.20 17.05 -18.14
C ASN A 43 44.19 15.94 -17.84
N ARG A 44 44.53 15.01 -16.93
CA ARG A 44 43.61 13.96 -16.48
C ARG A 44 42.40 14.55 -15.75
N ILE A 45 42.60 15.54 -14.88
CA ILE A 45 41.52 16.23 -14.17
C ILE A 45 40.56 16.91 -15.16
N CYS A 46 41.07 17.69 -16.13
CA CYS A 46 40.20 18.37 -17.10
C CYS A 46 39.35 17.39 -17.93
N ARG A 47 39.90 16.23 -18.29
CA ARG A 47 39.13 15.17 -18.97
C ARG A 47 38.04 14.61 -18.06
N LEU A 48 38.37 14.26 -16.82
CA LEU A 48 37.40 13.75 -15.85
C LEU A 48 36.28 14.75 -15.54
N GLU A 49 36.58 16.05 -15.53
CA GLU A 49 35.57 17.11 -15.38
C GLU A 49 34.61 17.16 -16.57
N THR A 50 35.13 16.99 -17.78
CA THR A 50 34.32 16.93 -19.01
C THR A 50 33.42 15.69 -19.00
N ASP A 51 33.99 14.51 -18.71
CA ASP A 51 33.25 13.26 -18.61
C ASP A 51 32.16 13.33 -17.53
N LYS A 52 32.47 13.96 -16.38
CA LYS A 52 31.50 14.18 -15.31
C LYS A 52 30.31 14.99 -15.80
N TYR A 53 30.56 16.10 -16.50
CA TYR A 53 29.50 16.95 -17.04
C TYR A 53 28.58 16.17 -17.99
N ASP A 54 29.15 15.39 -18.91
CA ASP A 54 28.37 14.59 -19.87
C ASP A 54 27.53 13.51 -19.18
N LEU A 55 28.09 12.86 -18.16
CA LEU A 55 27.38 11.86 -17.36
C LEU A 55 26.25 12.49 -16.54
N GLU A 56 26.47 13.66 -15.94
CA GLU A 56 25.44 14.41 -15.20
C GLU A 56 24.29 14.83 -16.12
N LYS A 57 24.61 15.34 -17.32
CA LYS A 57 23.61 15.71 -18.33
C LYS A 57 22.81 14.51 -18.82
N ARG A 58 23.46 13.36 -19.04
CA ARG A 58 22.77 12.11 -19.37
C ARG A 58 21.86 11.65 -18.23
N HIS A 59 22.34 11.71 -17.00
CA HIS A 59 21.55 11.32 -15.82
C HIS A 59 20.31 12.20 -15.65
N GLU A 60 20.46 13.51 -15.80
CA GLU A 60 19.36 14.48 -15.75
C GLU A 60 18.26 14.13 -16.77
N ARG A 61 18.65 13.79 -18.01
CA ARG A 61 17.72 13.38 -19.06
C ARG A 61 17.00 12.08 -18.72
N GLN A 62 17.73 11.07 -18.25
CA GLN A 62 17.12 9.80 -17.81
C GLN A 62 16.12 9.99 -16.66
N GLN A 63 16.43 10.89 -15.71
CA GLN A 63 15.51 11.22 -14.62
C GLN A 63 14.25 11.91 -15.11
N TYR A 64 14.37 12.77 -16.12
CA TYR A 64 13.20 13.39 -16.76
C TYR A 64 12.32 12.33 -17.44
N ASP A 65 12.91 11.47 -18.28
CA ASP A 65 12.20 10.42 -19.01
C ASP A 65 11.47 9.46 -18.05
N LEU A 66 12.12 9.08 -16.93
CA LEU A 66 11.51 8.25 -15.89
C LEU A 66 10.33 8.95 -15.19
N LYS A 67 10.42 10.25 -14.94
CA LYS A 67 9.31 11.03 -14.35
C LYS A 67 8.13 11.09 -15.30
N GLU A 68 8.37 11.36 -16.59
CA GLU A 68 7.32 11.41 -17.61
C GLU A 68 6.63 10.04 -17.76
N LEU A 69 7.41 8.96 -17.81
CA LEU A 69 6.86 7.60 -17.91
C LEU A 69 5.98 7.24 -16.70
N ASN A 70 6.42 7.59 -15.49
CA ASN A 70 5.65 7.36 -14.27
C ASN A 70 4.34 8.18 -14.27
N GLU A 71 4.38 9.43 -14.73
CA GLU A 71 3.18 10.26 -14.81
C GLU A 71 2.19 9.72 -15.85
N ARG A 72 2.66 9.35 -17.05
CA ARG A 72 1.83 8.67 -18.06
C ARG A 72 1.23 7.37 -17.51
N SER A 73 2.02 6.57 -16.79
CA SER A 73 1.53 5.34 -16.15
C SER A 73 0.44 5.61 -15.13
N ARG A 74 0.55 6.68 -14.33
CA ARG A 74 -0.49 7.08 -13.37
C ARG A 74 -1.77 7.53 -14.06
N GLN A 75 -1.66 8.29 -15.14
CA GLN A 75 -2.80 8.72 -15.93
C GLN A 75 -3.53 7.52 -16.57
N VAL A 76 -2.79 6.57 -17.14
CA VAL A 76 -3.37 5.33 -17.67
C VAL A 76 -4.09 4.54 -16.57
N ALA A 77 -3.47 4.39 -15.40
CA ALA A 77 -4.08 3.69 -14.26
C ALA A 77 -5.35 4.40 -13.75
N ARG A 78 -5.36 5.74 -13.70
CA ARG A 78 -6.54 6.55 -13.34
C ARG A 78 -7.67 6.37 -14.35
N ASN A 79 -7.38 6.45 -15.65
CA ASN A 79 -8.38 6.30 -16.70
C ASN A 79 -8.95 4.87 -16.75
N ALA A 80 -8.13 3.86 -16.50
CA ALA A 80 -8.59 2.46 -16.42
C ALA A 80 -9.40 2.17 -15.13
N GLY A 81 -9.14 2.89 -14.03
CA GLY A 81 -9.82 2.73 -12.74
C GLY A 81 -11.08 3.58 -12.57
N GLY A 82 -11.22 4.67 -13.33
CA GLY A 82 -12.32 5.65 -13.23
C GLY A 82 -13.72 5.07 -13.50
N GLU A 83 -13.82 4.03 -14.34
CA GLU A 83 -15.10 3.34 -14.59
C GLU A 83 -15.55 2.42 -13.44
N LYS A 84 -14.66 2.08 -12.50
CA LYS A 84 -14.92 1.13 -11.41
C LYS A 84 -14.78 1.75 -10.02
N GLY A 85 -15.21 3.00 -9.81
CA GLY A 85 -15.49 3.58 -8.48
C GLY A 85 -14.42 3.38 -7.39
N ARG A 86 -13.17 3.11 -7.76
CA ARG A 86 -12.08 2.76 -6.86
C ARG A 86 -11.24 4.02 -6.74
N ASP A 87 -11.26 4.63 -5.56
CA ASP A 87 -10.48 5.83 -5.26
C ASP A 87 -8.99 5.57 -5.56
N VAL A 88 -8.48 6.27 -6.56
CA VAL A 88 -7.14 6.05 -7.14
C VAL A 88 -6.03 6.70 -6.29
N GLU A 89 -6.39 7.52 -5.29
CA GLU A 89 -5.41 8.16 -4.39
C GLU A 89 -4.77 7.17 -3.41
N THR A 90 -5.27 5.93 -3.33
CA THR A 90 -4.66 4.84 -2.53
C THR A 90 -3.76 3.91 -3.35
N GLY A 91 -3.12 4.42 -4.41
CA GLY A 91 -2.11 3.72 -5.22
C GLY A 91 -0.80 3.37 -4.51
N GLY A 92 -0.81 3.23 -3.18
CA GLY A 92 0.33 2.72 -2.42
C GLY A 92 0.49 1.21 -2.58
N ARG A 93 1.66 0.68 -2.20
CA ARG A 93 1.94 -0.77 -2.13
C ARG A 93 0.93 -1.57 -1.28
N HIS A 94 0.17 -0.91 -0.44
CA HIS A 94 -0.72 -1.51 0.55
C HIS A 94 -2.18 -1.14 0.26
N PRO A 95 -3.12 -2.05 0.57
CA PRO A 95 -4.55 -1.84 0.33
C PRO A 95 -5.08 -0.57 1.01
N PRO A 96 -6.17 0.03 0.49
CA PRO A 96 -6.76 1.22 1.08
C PRO A 96 -7.19 0.97 2.52
N LYS A 97 -7.04 2.00 3.37
CA LYS A 97 -7.48 1.95 4.76
C LYS A 97 -9.00 1.82 4.80
N VAL A 98 -9.51 0.75 5.43
CA VAL A 98 -10.94 0.53 5.63
C VAL A 98 -11.39 1.34 6.85
N GLN A 99 -12.44 2.14 6.69
CA GLN A 99 -13.05 2.85 7.82
C GLN A 99 -13.84 1.84 8.67
N VAL A 100 -13.36 1.58 9.89
CA VAL A 100 -13.96 0.61 10.82
C VAL A 100 -15.11 1.17 11.65
N PHE A 101 -15.32 2.50 11.63
CA PHE A 101 -16.41 3.14 12.37
C PHE A 101 -17.54 3.54 11.42
N SER A 102 -18.75 3.12 11.75
CA SER A 102 -19.95 3.55 11.05
C SER A 102 -20.35 4.95 11.51
N LYS A 103 -20.85 5.78 10.59
CA LYS A 103 -21.42 7.10 10.94
C LYS A 103 -22.61 6.99 11.92
N TYR A 104 -23.17 5.79 12.09
CA TYR A 104 -24.29 5.50 12.96
C TYR A 104 -23.87 5.07 14.38
N ASP A 105 -22.60 4.68 14.61
CA ASP A 105 -22.14 4.15 15.91
C ASP A 105 -22.20 5.18 17.05
N ARG A 106 -22.19 6.48 16.71
CA ARG A 106 -22.20 7.59 17.67
C ARG A 106 -23.55 8.31 17.74
N GLN A 107 -24.59 7.77 17.12
CA GLN A 107 -25.89 8.39 17.16
C GLN A 107 -26.55 8.11 18.52
N ILE A 108 -26.77 9.18 19.30
CA ILE A 108 -27.50 9.10 20.56
C ILE A 108 -28.94 8.66 20.25
N ASP A 109 -29.35 7.53 20.82
CA ASP A 109 -30.69 6.98 20.67
C ASP A 109 -31.72 7.95 21.26
N ARG A 110 -32.61 8.46 20.40
CA ARG A 110 -33.65 9.42 20.77
C ARG A 110 -34.94 8.76 21.27
N ARG A 111 -35.02 7.42 21.24
CA ARG A 111 -36.20 6.66 21.68
C ARG A 111 -36.36 6.71 23.20
N ASN A 112 -37.60 6.70 23.65
CA ASN A 112 -37.88 6.62 25.08
C ASN A 112 -37.57 5.21 25.64
N PHE A 113 -37.51 5.06 26.96
CA PHE A 113 -37.15 3.78 27.60
C PHE A 113 -38.06 2.62 27.18
N LYS A 114 -39.36 2.86 27.01
CA LYS A 114 -40.34 1.84 26.62
C LYS A 114 -40.12 1.36 25.19
N GLU A 115 -39.84 2.27 24.26
CA GLU A 115 -39.52 1.98 22.86
C GLU A 115 -38.18 1.27 22.69
N ARG A 116 -37.17 1.62 23.50
CA ARG A 116 -35.91 0.86 23.50
C ARG A 116 -36.09 -0.54 24.06
N ARG A 117 -36.92 -0.69 25.10
CA ARG A 117 -37.17 -1.99 25.73
C ARG A 117 -37.95 -2.92 24.81
N SER A 118 -38.94 -2.43 24.07
CA SER A 118 -39.69 -3.23 23.09
C SER A 118 -38.82 -3.80 21.96
N MET A 119 -37.65 -3.21 21.69
CA MET A 119 -36.67 -3.73 20.71
C MET A 119 -36.01 -5.04 21.14
N TYR A 120 -36.08 -5.40 22.42
CA TYR A 120 -35.43 -6.58 22.97
C TYR A 120 -36.41 -7.56 23.64
N GLU A 121 -37.69 -7.20 23.74
CA GLU A 121 -38.72 -8.05 24.36
C GLU A 121 -39.29 -9.13 23.42
N HIS A 122 -39.11 -9.00 22.10
CA HIS A 122 -39.67 -9.94 21.12
C HIS A 122 -38.57 -10.40 20.15
N LYS A 123 -38.49 -11.71 19.84
CA LYS A 123 -37.49 -12.28 18.90
C LYS A 123 -37.50 -11.64 17.51
N ASN A 124 -38.60 -10.99 17.12
CA ASN A 124 -38.80 -10.36 15.80
C ASN A 124 -38.74 -8.82 15.85
N ALA A 125 -38.21 -8.23 16.91
CA ALA A 125 -38.15 -6.78 17.03
C ALA A 125 -37.02 -6.19 16.17
N PHE A 126 -37.39 -5.56 15.06
CA PHE A 126 -36.42 -4.88 14.19
C PHE A 126 -36.03 -3.52 14.77
N PRO A 127 -34.75 -3.10 14.69
CA PRO A 127 -34.35 -1.77 15.10
C PRO A 127 -35.02 -0.71 14.23
N CYS A 128 -36.13 -0.14 14.72
CA CYS A 128 -36.74 1.04 14.11
C CYS A 128 -35.86 2.25 14.44
N PHE A 129 -35.04 2.66 13.48
CA PHE A 129 -34.25 3.89 13.58
C PHE A 129 -35.15 5.11 13.36
N PRO A 130 -34.92 6.24 14.05
CA PRO A 130 -35.69 7.46 13.85
C PRO A 130 -35.64 7.91 12.38
N GLY A 131 -36.81 8.09 11.75
CA GLY A 131 -36.92 8.54 10.36
C GLY A 131 -36.74 7.45 9.29
N VAL A 132 -36.53 6.19 9.69
CA VAL A 132 -36.53 5.05 8.77
C VAL A 132 -37.84 4.29 8.98
N PRO A 133 -38.69 4.11 7.95
CA PRO A 133 -39.90 3.31 8.10
C PRO A 133 -39.51 1.89 8.52
N PRO A 134 -40.27 1.24 9.42
CA PRO A 134 -39.99 -0.13 9.82
C PRO A 134 -39.89 -1.01 8.57
N PRO A 135 -38.96 -1.99 8.53
CA PRO A 135 -38.89 -2.90 7.40
C PRO A 135 -40.26 -3.55 7.17
N PRO A 136 -40.67 -3.75 5.91
CA PRO A 136 -41.98 -4.29 5.60
C PRO A 136 -42.19 -5.63 6.31
N ALA A 137 -43.35 -5.81 6.92
CA ALA A 137 -43.70 -7.06 7.58
C ALA A 137 -43.66 -8.21 6.56
N ILE A 138 -42.68 -9.10 6.69
CA ILE A 138 -42.63 -10.34 5.91
C ILE A 138 -43.63 -11.30 6.56
N PHE A 139 -44.85 -11.35 6.01
CA PHE A 139 -45.84 -12.35 6.41
C PHE A 139 -45.45 -13.71 5.81
N VAL A 140 -44.57 -14.44 6.49
CA VAL A 140 -44.47 -15.88 6.26
C VAL A 140 -45.65 -16.52 7.00
N LYS A 141 -46.48 -17.31 6.31
CA LYS A 141 -47.50 -18.12 6.96
C LYS A 141 -46.77 -19.20 7.79
N ILE A 142 -46.57 -18.92 9.07
CA ILE A 142 -46.15 -19.94 10.03
C ILE A 142 -47.42 -20.68 10.41
N ILE A 143 -47.59 -21.88 9.85
CA ILE A 143 -48.62 -22.81 10.30
C ILE A 143 -48.20 -23.23 11.72
N LYS A 144 -49.03 -22.95 12.72
CA LYS A 144 -48.78 -23.46 14.08
C LYS A 144 -48.94 -24.98 14.03
N LYS A 145 -47.85 -25.71 14.25
CA LYS A 145 -47.90 -27.12 14.56
C LYS A 145 -48.59 -27.31 15.91
N TYR A 146 -49.37 -28.37 16.06
CA TYR A 146 -49.96 -28.72 17.35
C TYR A 146 -48.89 -29.33 18.26
N ASP A 147 -49.07 -29.26 19.59
CA ASP A 147 -48.07 -29.72 20.55
C ASP A 147 -47.68 -31.20 20.37
N TYR A 148 -48.58 -32.04 19.83
CA TYR A 148 -48.28 -33.44 19.51
C TYR A 148 -47.32 -33.61 18.31
N GLU A 149 -47.36 -32.70 17.33
CA GLU A 149 -46.49 -32.73 16.15
C GLU A 149 -45.07 -32.27 16.49
N ILE A 150 -44.92 -31.44 17.53
CA ILE A 150 -43.63 -30.99 18.05
C ILE A 150 -42.97 -32.12 18.85
N GLN A 151 -43.75 -32.84 19.66
CA GLN A 151 -43.26 -34.00 20.42
C GLN A 151 -42.81 -35.15 19.50
N GLU A 152 -43.54 -35.42 18.41
CA GLU A 152 -43.11 -36.43 17.41
C GLU A 152 -41.80 -36.04 16.70
N GLU A 153 -41.56 -34.75 16.42
CA GLU A 153 -40.29 -34.29 15.83
C GLU A 153 -39.14 -34.35 16.83
N GLU A 154 -39.37 -33.99 18.10
CA GLU A 154 -38.35 -34.12 19.15
C GLU A 154 -37.99 -35.59 19.42
N GLU A 155 -38.96 -36.50 19.47
CA GLU A 155 -38.69 -37.95 19.60
C GLU A 155 -37.99 -38.52 18.34
N ALA A 156 -38.33 -38.04 17.14
CA ALA A 156 -37.67 -38.48 15.91
C ALA A 156 -36.22 -37.99 15.80
N GLU A 157 -35.93 -36.74 16.18
CA GLU A 157 -34.55 -36.22 16.26
C GLU A 157 -33.74 -36.94 17.34
N GLU A 158 -34.35 -37.29 18.48
CA GLU A 158 -33.69 -38.07 19.53
C GLU A 158 -33.33 -39.49 19.05
N ILE A 159 -34.15 -40.12 18.21
CA ILE A 159 -33.84 -41.43 17.60
C ILE A 159 -32.70 -41.32 16.57
N GLU A 160 -32.66 -40.24 15.79
CA GLU A 160 -31.65 -40.02 14.74
C GLU A 160 -30.25 -39.72 15.32
N ASP A 161 -30.16 -39.13 16.52
CA ASP A 161 -28.89 -38.88 17.23
C ASP A 161 -28.27 -40.16 17.86
N TYR A 162 -28.99 -41.30 17.84
CA TYR A 162 -28.49 -42.60 18.35
C TYR A 162 -28.22 -43.66 17.27
N GLU A 163 -28.30 -43.33 15.96
CA GLU A 163 -27.84 -44.20 14.84
C GLU A 163 -26.46 -43.81 14.26
#